data_AF-A0A2N2T1I5-F1
#
_entry.id   AF-A0A2N2T1I5-F1
#
_cell.length_a   1.000
_cell.length_b   1.000
_cell.length_c   1.000
_cell.angle_alpha   90.00
_cell.angle_beta   90.00
_cell.angle_gamma   90.00
#
_symmetry.space_group_name_H-M   'P 1'
#
loop_
_entity.id
_entity.type
_entity.pdbx_description
1 polymer ?
#
loop_
_entity_poly.entity_id
_entity_poly.type
_entity_poly.pdbx_seq_one_letter_code
_entity_poly.pdbx_strand_id
1 'polypeptide(L)'
;ADGRFLSAAPLEEKFWKTFCATIGLDPARIAELGEGAALISEIAGILGRKTCAEWMVLFQGKDVCVEPVRRVYEVLNDTHFGARAVFEQKLEIVPGMTLAALPLPLAKALRKC
;
A
#
# COMPACT_ATOMS: atom_id res chain seq x y z
N ALA A 1 -9.44 9.61 -7.87
CA ALA A 1 -9.44 10.96 -8.47
C ALA A 1 -8.07 11.44 -9.01
N ASP A 2 -6.95 10.77 -8.72
CA ASP A 2 -5.57 11.23 -9.01
C ASP A 2 -4.72 10.20 -9.78
N GLY A 3 -5.35 9.17 -10.36
CA GLY A 3 -4.64 8.07 -11.04
C GLY A 3 -3.74 7.23 -10.12
N ARG A 4 -3.90 7.36 -8.79
CA ARG A 4 -3.22 6.52 -7.80
C ARG A 4 -4.15 5.41 -7.33
N PHE A 5 -3.55 4.40 -6.71
CA PHE A 5 -4.25 3.21 -6.22
C PHE A 5 -4.04 3.05 -4.71
N LEU A 6 -5.04 2.44 -4.06
CA LEU A 6 -4.95 1.97 -2.68
C LEU A 6 -4.95 0.44 -2.70
N SER A 7 -4.11 -0.18 -1.86
CA SER A 7 -4.23 -1.57 -1.49
C SER A 7 -5.07 -1.67 -0.21
N ALA A 8 -6.10 -2.51 -0.21
CA ALA A 8 -6.95 -2.76 0.94
C ALA A 8 -7.06 -4.28 1.18
N ALA A 9 -6.74 -4.72 2.39
CA ALA A 9 -6.90 -6.12 2.82
C ALA A 9 -7.64 -6.23 4.18
N PRO A 10 -8.84 -5.64 4.34
CA PRO A 10 -9.64 -5.76 5.56
C PRO A 10 -10.40 -7.10 5.60
N LEU A 11 -9.68 -8.22 5.74
CA LEU A 11 -10.27 -9.57 5.65
C LEU A 11 -11.06 -9.95 6.91
N GLU A 12 -10.60 -9.52 8.08
CA GLU A 12 -11.29 -9.76 9.34
C GLU A 12 -12.50 -8.84 9.51
N GLU A 13 -13.59 -9.36 10.09
CA GLU A 13 -14.87 -8.66 10.20
C GLU A 13 -14.75 -7.25 10.83
N LYS A 14 -13.92 -7.10 11.87
CA LYS A 14 -13.71 -5.80 12.53
C LYS A 14 -13.09 -4.76 11.59
N PHE A 15 -12.16 -5.19 10.73
CA PHE A 15 -11.50 -4.32 9.75
C PHE A 15 -12.41 -4.02 8.59
N TRP A 16 -13.18 -5.01 8.12
CA TRP A 16 -14.18 -4.83 7.07
C TRP A 16 -15.22 -3.77 7.46
N LYS A 17 -15.78 -3.87 8.67
CA LYS A 17 -16.74 -2.87 9.19
C LYS A 17 -16.13 -1.48 9.25
N THR A 18 -14.89 -1.38 9.75
CA THR A 18 -14.17 -0.09 9.84
C THR A 18 -13.90 0.49 8.45
N PHE A 19 -13.54 -0.36 7.48
CA PHE A 19 -13.32 0.02 6.09
C PHE A 19 -14.60 0.56 5.45
N CYS A 20 -15.68 -0.22 5.46
CA CYS A 20 -16.97 0.16 4.87
C CYS A 20 -17.52 1.45 5.49
N ALA A 21 -17.47 1.56 6.82
CA ALA A 21 -17.88 2.77 7.52
C ALA A 21 -17.03 3.99 7.12
N THR A 22 -15.72 3.81 6.94
CA THR A 22 -14.81 4.90 6.56
C THR A 22 -15.02 5.41 5.14
N ILE A 23 -15.29 4.50 4.20
CA ILE A 23 -15.56 4.88 2.80
C ILE A 23 -17.02 5.33 2.59
N GLY A 24 -17.89 5.11 3.58
CA GLY A 24 -19.32 5.43 3.51
C GLY A 24 -20.12 4.43 2.68
N LEU A 25 -19.71 3.16 2.66
CA LEU A 25 -20.45 2.09 1.99
C LEU A 25 -21.59 1.61 2.88
N ASP A 26 -22.82 1.73 2.37
CA ASP A 26 -24.05 1.33 3.05
C ASP A 26 -24.12 -0.19 3.26
N PRO A 27 -24.33 -0.69 4.50
CA PRO A 27 -24.56 -2.10 4.76
C PRO A 27 -25.68 -2.73 3.94
N ALA A 28 -26.76 -1.99 3.64
CA ALA A 28 -27.85 -2.48 2.81
C ALA A 28 -27.36 -2.77 1.38
N ARG A 29 -26.47 -1.92 0.86
CA ARG A 29 -25.84 -2.10 -0.46
C ARG A 29 -24.90 -3.31 -0.49
N ILE A 30 -24.17 -3.56 0.60
CA ILE A 30 -23.33 -4.76 0.73
C ILE A 30 -24.20 -6.02 0.68
N ALA A 31 -25.30 -6.04 1.44
CA ALA A 31 -26.22 -7.16 1.46
C ALA A 31 -26.90 -7.41 0.10
N GLU A 32 -27.23 -6.34 -0.63
CA GLU A 32 -27.82 -6.42 -1.97
C GLU A 32 -26.83 -6.97 -3.01
N LEU A 33 -25.59 -6.47 -3.01
CA LEU A 33 -24.60 -6.84 -4.01
C LEU A 33 -23.97 -8.21 -3.77
N GLY A 34 -23.90 -8.64 -2.51
CA GLY A 34 -23.16 -9.84 -2.11
C GLY A 34 -21.67 -9.73 -2.39
N GLU A 35 -20.96 -10.84 -2.26
CA GLU A 35 -19.52 -10.90 -2.55
C GLU A 35 -19.25 -11.00 -4.05
N GLY A 36 -18.13 -10.41 -4.51
CA GLY A 36 -17.65 -10.55 -5.88
C GLY A 36 -17.60 -9.24 -6.67
N ALA A 37 -17.67 -9.36 -7.99
CA ALA A 37 -17.35 -8.27 -8.91
C ALA A 37 -18.23 -7.02 -8.76
N ALA A 38 -19.51 -7.18 -8.41
CA ALA A 38 -20.43 -6.06 -8.27
C ALA A 38 -20.07 -5.18 -7.05
N LEU A 39 -19.77 -5.80 -5.91
CA LEU A 39 -19.30 -5.11 -4.71
C LEU A 39 -17.93 -4.47 -4.93
N ILE A 40 -17.01 -5.14 -5.63
CA ILE A 40 -15.70 -4.57 -6.00
C ILE A 40 -15.88 -3.31 -6.85
N SER A 41 -16.80 -3.34 -7.82
CA SER A 41 -17.12 -2.19 -8.67
C SER A 41 -17.69 -1.01 -7.86
N GLU A 42 -18.60 -1.28 -6.93
CA GLU A 42 -19.16 -0.27 -6.02
C GLU A 42 -18.06 0.40 -5.18
N ILE A 43 -17.20 -0.41 -4.55
CA ILE A 43 -16.07 0.09 -3.75
C ILE A 43 -15.10 0.90 -4.61
N ALA A 44 -14.75 0.43 -5.80
CA ALA A 44 -13.90 1.17 -6.73
C ALA A 44 -14.53 2.51 -7.13
N GLY A 45 -15.84 2.54 -7.36
CA GLY A 45 -16.60 3.75 -7.65
C GLY A 45 -16.58 4.75 -6.49
N ILE A 46 -16.68 4.28 -5.24
CA ILE A 46 -16.55 5.12 -4.04
C ILE A 46 -15.13 5.67 -3.91
N LEU A 47 -14.12 4.79 -3.94
CA LEU A 47 -12.71 5.17 -3.80
C LEU A 47 -12.26 6.12 -4.92
N GLY A 48 -12.85 6.02 -6.11
CA GLY A 48 -12.58 6.91 -7.24
C GLY A 48 -12.90 8.39 -6.98
N ARG A 49 -13.78 8.69 -6.01
CA ARG A 49 -14.29 10.06 -5.73
C ARG A 49 -13.29 10.98 -5.02
N LYS A 50 -12.23 10.43 -4.43
CA LYS A 50 -11.20 11.20 -3.73
C LYS A 50 -9.81 10.84 -4.25
N THR A 51 -8.84 11.70 -3.95
CA THR A 51 -7.42 11.41 -4.14
C THR A 51 -6.95 10.41 -3.10
N CYS A 52 -5.82 9.76 -3.39
CA CYS A 52 -5.20 8.83 -2.47
C CYS A 52 -4.82 9.52 -1.15
N ALA A 53 -4.32 10.77 -1.19
CA ALA A 53 -3.96 11.53 0.00
C ALA A 53 -5.17 11.81 0.91
N GLU A 54 -6.31 12.20 0.33
CA GLU A 54 -7.54 12.43 1.09
C GLU A 54 -8.05 11.15 1.76
N TRP A 55 -7.97 10.01 1.08
CA TRP A 55 -8.30 8.72 1.70
C TRP A 55 -7.36 8.39 2.87
N MET A 56 -6.06 8.60 2.71
CA MET A 56 -5.12 8.33 3.80
C MET A 56 -5.40 9.20 5.04
N VAL A 57 -5.84 10.44 4.86
CA VAL A 57 -6.31 11.29 5.99
C VAL A 57 -7.54 10.67 6.67
N LEU A 58 -8.49 10.13 5.90
CA LEU A 58 -9.70 9.50 6.46
C LEU A 58 -9.43 8.15 7.15
N PHE A 59 -8.39 7.43 6.73
CA PHE A 59 -7.95 6.17 7.32
C PHE A 59 -6.96 6.36 8.48
N GLN A 60 -6.38 7.55 8.65
CA GLN A 60 -5.40 7.83 9.69
C GLN A 60 -5.94 7.52 11.08
N GLY A 61 -5.17 6.74 11.86
CA GLY A 61 -5.50 6.37 13.24
C GLY A 61 -6.60 5.30 13.36
N LYS A 62 -7.11 4.76 12.25
CA LYS A 62 -8.07 3.66 12.26
C LYS A 62 -7.36 2.33 12.18
N ASP A 63 -7.85 1.35 12.93
CA ASP A 63 -7.37 -0.03 12.90
C ASP A 63 -7.96 -0.71 11.65
N VAL A 64 -7.31 -0.52 10.49
CA VAL A 64 -7.73 -1.10 9.21
C VAL A 64 -6.57 -1.23 8.23
N CYS A 65 -6.51 -2.34 7.50
CA CYS A 65 -5.44 -2.64 6.55
C CYS A 65 -5.68 -1.94 5.20
N VAL A 66 -5.33 -0.65 5.11
CA VAL A 66 -5.36 0.14 3.86
C VAL A 66 -4.09 0.97 3.74
N GLU A 67 -3.44 0.89 2.58
CA GLU A 67 -2.23 1.68 2.28
C GLU A 67 -2.22 2.16 0.83
N PRO A 68 -1.49 3.24 0.49
CA PRO A 68 -1.31 3.66 -0.87
C PRO A 68 -0.33 2.74 -1.60
N VAL A 69 -0.63 2.42 -2.85
CA VAL A 69 0.33 1.70 -3.70
C VAL A 69 1.46 2.67 -4.06
N ARG A 70 2.59 2.52 -3.37
CA ARG A 70 3.77 3.38 -3.52
C ARG A 70 4.51 3.08 -4.82
N ARG A 71 5.01 4.13 -5.46
CA ARG A 71 5.96 4.04 -6.59
C ARG A 71 7.34 3.71 -6.06
N VAL A 72 8.16 3.08 -6.90
CA VAL A 72 9.53 2.66 -6.55
C VAL A 72 10.36 3.82 -6.00
N TYR A 73 10.31 5.00 -6.63
CA TYR A 73 11.07 6.16 -6.16
C TYR A 73 10.58 6.68 -4.79
N GLU A 74 9.29 6.53 -4.45
CA GLU A 74 8.78 6.90 -3.12
C GLU A 74 9.39 5.97 -2.06
N VAL A 75 9.44 4.67 -2.36
CA VAL A 75 10.02 3.65 -1.48
C VAL A 75 11.52 3.85 -1.26
N LEU A 76 12.27 4.24 -2.30
CA LEU A 76 13.70 4.50 -2.21
C LEU A 76 14.04 5.73 -1.34
N ASN A 77 13.10 6.66 -1.19
CA ASN A 77 13.26 7.89 -0.39
C ASN A 77 12.47 7.85 0.94
N ASP A 78 11.91 6.70 1.29
CA ASP A 78 11.06 6.56 2.47
C ASP A 78 11.88 6.51 3.76
N THR A 79 11.41 7.24 4.78
CA THR A 79 12.10 7.39 6.08
C THR A 79 12.28 6.06 6.82
N HIS A 80 11.33 5.15 6.74
CA HIS A 80 11.39 3.86 7.41
C HIS A 80 12.40 2.92 6.73
N PHE A 81 12.51 2.95 5.40
CA PHE A 81 13.55 2.22 4.67
C PHE A 81 14.95 2.84 4.87
N GLY A 82 15.05 4.17 4.90
CA GLY A 82 16.29 4.90 5.18
C GLY A 82 16.85 4.61 6.58
N ALA A 83 16.01 4.65 7.62
CA ALA A 83 16.42 4.38 9.01
C ALA A 83 16.99 2.96 9.21
N ARG A 84 16.66 2.02 8.32
CA ARG A 84 17.11 0.62 8.35
C ARG A 84 18.19 0.30 7.32
N ALA A 85 18.63 1.28 6.54
CA ALA A 85 19.61 1.12 5.47
C ALA A 85 19.26 -0.01 4.47
N VAL A 86 17.96 -0.20 4.16
CA VAL A 86 17.48 -1.35 3.37
C VAL A 86 18.07 -1.37 1.96
N PHE A 87 18.23 -0.20 1.34
CA PHE A 87 18.74 -0.03 -0.03
C PHE A 87 20.14 0.60 -0.09
N GLU A 88 20.89 0.57 1.02
CA GLU A 88 22.21 1.22 1.12
C GLU A 88 23.27 0.54 0.25
N GLN A 89 23.23 -0.79 0.15
CA GLN A 89 24.19 -1.55 -0.63
C GLN A 89 23.95 -1.36 -2.13
N LYS A 90 25.02 -1.13 -2.89
CA LYS A 90 25.00 -1.01 -4.36
C LYS A 90 25.83 -2.11 -5.00
N LEU A 91 25.39 -2.56 -6.17
CA LEU A 91 26.09 -3.51 -7.03
C LEU A 91 26.42 -2.83 -8.34
N GLU A 92 27.60 -3.08 -8.88
CA GLU A 92 27.94 -2.76 -10.26
C GLU A 92 27.54 -3.94 -11.14
N ILE A 93 26.65 -3.70 -12.10
CA ILE A 93 26.13 -4.76 -13.00
C ILE A 93 26.97 -4.81 -14.28
N VAL A 94 27.39 -3.65 -14.76
CA VAL A 94 28.34 -3.44 -15.86
C VAL A 94 29.17 -2.19 -15.55
N PRO A 95 30.36 -2.01 -16.14
CA PRO A 95 31.21 -0.85 -15.88
C PRO A 95 30.45 0.48 -15.96
N GLY A 96 30.38 1.18 -14.84
CA GLY A 96 29.71 2.49 -14.72
C GLY A 96 28.19 2.46 -14.47
N MET A 97 27.57 1.29 -14.39
CA MET A 97 26.14 1.15 -14.04
C MET A 97 25.99 0.47 -12.67
N THR A 98 25.47 1.22 -11.70
CA THR A 98 25.20 0.71 -10.36
C THR A 98 23.71 0.67 -10.05
N LEU A 99 23.28 -0.37 -9.33
CA LEU A 99 21.91 -0.53 -8.83
C LEU A 99 21.92 -0.85 -7.34
N ALA A 100 20.84 -0.53 -6.63
CA ALA A 100 20.66 -0.98 -5.26
C ALA A 100 20.60 -2.51 -5.22
N ALA A 101 21.35 -3.11 -4.30
CA ALA A 101 21.30 -4.54 -4.04
C ALA A 101 19.94 -4.91 -3.40
N LEU A 102 19.52 -6.16 -3.60
CA LEU A 102 18.38 -6.69 -2.87
C LEU A 102 18.70 -6.75 -1.37
N PRO A 103 17.75 -6.41 -0.48
CA PRO A 103 17.96 -6.51 0.94
C PRO A 103 18.08 -7.98 1.35
N LEU A 104 19.29 -8.40 1.72
CA LEU A 104 19.56 -9.76 2.16
C LEU A 104 19.45 -9.86 3.69
N PRO A 105 18.72 -10.85 4.23
CA PRO A 105 18.69 -11.14 5.67
C PRO A 105 19.98 -11.85 6.14
N LEU A 106 21.13 -11.51 5.55
CA LEU A 106 22.45 -12.01 5.92
C LEU A 106 23.20 -10.96 6.73
N ALA A 107 24.11 -11.36 7.62
CA ALA A 107 25.01 -10.42 8.29
C ALA A 107 25.84 -9.64 7.26
N LYS A 108 26.10 -8.34 7.47
CA LYS A 108 26.84 -7.48 6.52
C LYS A 108 28.18 -8.10 6.09
N ALA A 109 28.87 -8.79 7.00
CA ALA A 109 30.15 -9.47 6.73
C ALA A 109 30.06 -10.56 5.65
N LEU A 110 28.88 -11.16 5.46
CA LEU A 110 28.63 -12.25 4.51
C LEU A 110 28.05 -11.77 3.17
N ARG A 111 27.87 -10.46 2.98
CA ARG A 111 27.28 -9.87 1.77
C ARG A 111 28.32 -9.44 0.73
N LYS A 112 29.59 -9.81 0.91
CA LYS A 112 30.67 -9.45 -0.02
C LYS A 112 30.55 -10.32 -1.28
N CYS A 113 30.22 -9.69 -2.40
CA CYS A 113 30.47 -10.19 -3.74
C CYS A 113 31.59 -9.35 -4.33
#